data_AF-A0A139XIA6-F1
#
_entry.id   AF-A0A139XIA6-F1
#
_cell.length_a   1.000
_cell.length_b   1.000
_cell.length_c   1.000
_cell.angle_alpha   90.00
_cell.angle_beta   90.00
_cell.angle_gamma   90.00
#
_symmetry.space_group_name_H-M   'P 1'
#
loop_
_entity.id
_entity.type
_entity.pdbx_description
1 polymer ?
#
loop_
_entity_poly.entity_id
_entity_poly.type
_entity_poly.pdbx_seq_one_letter_code
_entity_poly.pdbx_strand_id
1 'polypeptide(L)'
;MYEGNSKVRILDFLPTATLQQVTKNPSTLNSLRSSQGGETYNFTVPILPSEEHELHVNCTKAAQKSTENAGCKITFHIASSAVRAGLAMSAVVGVIASLLQFA
;
A
#
# COMPACT_ATOMS: atom_id res chain seq x y z
N MET A 1 0.87 15.12 1.80
CA MET A 1 1.42 14.08 2.70
C MET A 1 2.73 14.56 3.26
N TYR A 2 3.22 13.89 4.31
CA TYR A 2 4.52 14.17 4.91
C TYR A 2 5.35 12.90 5.00
N GLU A 3 6.65 13.00 4.75
CA GLU A 3 7.65 11.99 5.09
C GLU A 3 8.57 12.62 6.15
N GLY A 4 8.56 12.07 7.36
CA GLY A 4 9.07 12.78 8.53
C GLY A 4 8.36 14.14 8.70
N ASN A 5 9.14 15.23 8.61
CA ASN A 5 8.63 16.61 8.71
C ASN A 5 8.50 17.32 7.35
N SER A 6 8.84 16.65 6.25
CA SER A 6 8.87 17.25 4.91
C SER A 6 7.57 17.01 4.18
N LYS A 7 6.98 18.07 3.60
CA LYS A 7 5.80 17.95 2.75
C LYS A 7 6.18 17.32 1.42
N VAL A 8 5.49 16.24 1.06
CA VAL A 8 5.76 15.45 -0.16
C VAL A 8 4.50 15.27 -1.01
N ARG A 9 4.68 15.15 -2.32
CA ARG A 9 3.62 14.71 -3.24
C ARG A 9 3.74 13.20 -3.41
N ILE A 10 2.68 12.48 -3.08
CA ILE A 10 2.69 11.01 -3.11
C ILE A 10 3.05 10.45 -4.49
N LEU A 11 2.65 11.14 -5.56
CA LEU A 11 2.90 10.74 -6.93
C LEU A 11 4.37 10.87 -7.35
N ASP A 12 5.21 11.59 -6.59
CA ASP A 12 6.66 11.62 -6.85
C ASP A 12 7.32 10.27 -6.46
N PHE A 13 6.70 9.49 -5.57
CA PHE A 13 7.23 8.21 -5.07
C PHE A 13 6.39 7.01 -5.51
N LEU A 14 5.08 7.22 -5.66
CA LEU A 14 4.10 6.24 -6.11
C LEU A 14 3.36 6.79 -7.35
N PRO A 15 4.05 6.89 -8.50
CA PRO A 15 3.52 7.60 -9.67
C PRO A 15 2.25 6.98 -10.25
N THR A 16 2.01 5.69 -9.98
CA THR A 16 0.85 4.93 -10.45
C THR A 16 -0.21 4.71 -9.38
N ALA A 17 -0.04 5.27 -8.17
CA ALA A 17 -1.03 5.13 -7.12
C ALA A 17 -2.29 5.95 -7.39
N THR A 18 -3.43 5.43 -6.96
CA THR A 18 -4.74 6.09 -7.11
C THR A 18 -5.48 6.15 -5.79
N LEU A 19 -6.24 7.23 -5.59
CA LEU A 19 -7.16 7.39 -4.46
C LEU A 19 -8.56 7.64 -5.02
N GLN A 20 -9.50 6.74 -4.73
CA GLN A 20 -10.85 6.80 -5.29
C GLN A 20 -11.88 6.75 -4.17
N GLN A 21 -12.83 7.69 -4.19
CA GLN A 21 -13.97 7.67 -3.28
C GLN A 21 -14.95 6.56 -3.70
N VAL A 22 -15.34 5.72 -2.75
CA VAL A 22 -16.30 4.63 -2.99
C VAL A 22 -17.70 5.24 -3.04
N THR A 23 -18.30 5.33 -4.24
CA THR A 23 -19.50 6.18 -4.46
C THR A 23 -20.85 5.47 -4.29
N LYS A 24 -20.95 4.13 -4.16
CA LYS A 24 -22.17 3.33 -3.80
C LYS A 24 -21.72 1.95 -3.25
N ASN A 25 -22.33 1.25 -2.28
CA ASN A 25 -23.72 1.09 -1.85
C ASN A 25 -23.74 0.66 -0.35
N PRO A 26 -24.65 1.16 0.52
CA PRO A 26 -24.79 0.78 1.95
C PRO A 26 -25.07 -0.71 2.28
N SER A 27 -24.92 -1.62 1.32
CA SER A 27 -25.34 -3.03 1.42
C SER A 27 -24.21 -4.06 1.38
N THR A 28 -22.94 -3.68 1.18
CA THR A 28 -21.81 -4.58 1.45
C THR A 28 -21.40 -4.46 2.91
N LEU A 29 -22.34 -4.87 3.75
CA LEU A 29 -22.26 -5.13 5.17
C LEU A 29 -21.25 -6.25 5.38
N ASN A 30 -19.97 -5.93 5.67
CA ASN A 30 -19.04 -6.81 6.42
C ASN A 30 -17.63 -6.23 6.72
N SER A 31 -17.26 -5.02 6.31
CA SER A 31 -16.07 -4.39 6.90
C SER A 31 -16.45 -3.57 8.13
N LEU A 32 -16.14 -4.13 9.29
CA LEU A 32 -16.22 -3.54 10.62
C LEU A 32 -16.09 -2.00 10.62
N ARG A 33 -17.02 -1.35 11.33
CA ARG A 33 -17.10 0.08 11.65
C ARG A 33 -17.76 0.94 10.58
N SER A 34 -19.08 0.79 10.52
CA SER A 34 -20.02 1.89 10.33
C SER A 34 -19.70 3.05 11.30
N SER A 35 -18.72 3.88 10.94
CA SER A 35 -18.59 5.21 11.52
C SER A 35 -19.59 6.11 10.80
N GLN A 36 -20.57 6.57 11.56
CA GLN A 36 -21.55 7.60 11.19
C GLN A 36 -20.95 8.67 10.25
N GLY A 37 -21.41 8.70 9.00
CA GLY A 37 -21.25 9.84 8.08
C GLY A 37 -19.88 10.06 7.41
N GLY A 38 -18.91 9.14 7.55
CA GLY A 38 -17.61 9.28 6.89
C GLY A 38 -17.61 8.82 5.43
N GLU A 39 -16.88 9.52 4.55
CA GLU A 39 -16.59 9.04 3.19
C GLU A 39 -15.54 7.93 3.23
N THR A 40 -15.75 6.86 2.47
CA THR A 40 -14.80 5.76 2.31
C THR A 40 -13.97 5.94 1.06
N TYR A 41 -12.66 5.73 1.17
CA TYR A 41 -11.72 5.85 0.07
C TYR A 41 -10.92 4.56 -0.10
N ASN A 42 -10.74 4.14 -1.36
CA ASN A 42 -9.81 3.09 -1.73
C ASN A 42 -8.50 3.72 -2.21
N PHE A 43 -7.40 3.39 -1.54
CA PHE A 43 -6.06 3.76 -1.95
C PHE A 43 -5.36 2.54 -2.55
N THR A 44 -5.00 2.62 -3.83
CA THR A 44 -4.40 1.52 -4.58
C THR A 44 -2.99 1.88 -5.01
N VAL A 45 -2.03 1.01 -4.70
CA VAL A 45 -0.62 1.13 -5.11
C VAL A 45 -0.27 -0.09 -5.97
N PRO A 46 -0.38 0.01 -7.31
CA PRO A 46 -0.22 -1.16 -8.18
C PRO A 46 1.23 -1.60 -8.34
N ILE A 47 2.17 -0.66 -8.22
CA ILE A 47 3.61 -0.92 -8.28
C ILE A 47 4.22 -0.31 -7.03
N LEU A 48 4.82 -1.16 -6.20
CA LEU A 48 5.52 -0.74 -4.99
C LEU A 48 6.89 -0.14 -5.35
N PRO A 49 7.35 0.88 -4.61
CA PRO A 49 8.63 1.56 -4.85
C PRO A 49 9.83 0.66 -4.54
N SER A 50 11.02 1.03 -5.01
CA SER A 50 12.27 0.30 -4.70
C SER A 50 12.79 0.57 -3.29
N GLU A 51 12.40 1.67 -2.67
CA GLU A 51 12.74 2.03 -1.29
C GLU A 51 11.50 1.93 -0.40
N GLU A 52 11.71 1.70 0.89
CA GLU A 52 10.61 1.74 1.87
C GLU A 52 10.30 3.20 2.22
N HIS A 53 9.01 3.52 2.31
CA HIS A 53 8.56 4.87 2.66
C HIS A 53 7.56 4.85 3.81
N GLU A 54 7.70 5.82 4.71
CA GLU A 54 6.74 6.10 5.78
C GLU A 54 6.07 7.44 5.54
N LEU A 55 4.81 7.39 5.10
CA LEU A 55 4.05 8.59 4.74
C LEU A 55 2.94 8.85 5.74
N HIS A 56 2.76 10.11 6.11
CA HIS A 56 1.73 10.51 7.06
C HIS A 56 0.78 11.54 6.48
N VAL A 57 -0.49 11.43 6.84
CA VAL A 57 -1.51 12.46 6.62
C VAL A 57 -2.11 12.88 7.95
N ASN A 58 -2.37 14.17 8.08
CA ASN A 58 -3.09 14.73 9.21
C ASN A 58 -4.56 14.90 8.80
N CYS A 59 -5.47 14.46 9.65
CA CYS A 59 -6.89 14.68 9.43
C CYS A 59 -7.24 16.07 9.96
N THR A 60 -7.85 16.88 9.10
CA THR A 60 -8.39 18.19 9.49
C THR A 60 -9.88 18.05 9.71
N LYS A 61 -10.41 18.48 10.87
CA LYS A 61 -11.85 18.62 11.05
C LYS A 61 -12.36 19.70 10.09
N ALA A 62 -13.37 19.39 9.29
CA ALA A 62 -14.06 20.39 8.49
C ALA A 62 -14.76 21.36 9.47
N ALA A 63 -14.32 22.62 9.48
CA ALA A 63 -14.84 23.78 10.22
C ALA A 63 -15.92 23.50 11.29
N GLN A 64 -15.57 22.84 12.39
CA GLN A 64 -16.30 22.97 13.64
C GLN A 64 -15.33 23.37 14.74
N LYS A 65 -15.63 24.54 15.31
CA LYS A 65 -14.96 25.18 16.43
C LYS A 65 -15.08 24.28 17.66
N SER A 66 -14.18 23.32 17.85
CA SER A 66 -14.04 22.62 19.13
C SER A 66 -12.58 22.58 19.58
N THR A 67 -12.40 22.98 20.83
CA THR A 67 -11.14 23.38 21.49
C THR A 67 -10.21 22.22 21.83
N GLU A 68 -10.50 21.00 21.40
CA GLU A 68 -9.65 19.83 21.68
C GLU A 68 -9.07 19.24 20.40
N ASN A 69 -7.79 19.55 20.22
CA ASN A 69 -6.96 19.16 19.09
C ASN A 69 -6.37 17.77 19.36
N ALA A 70 -7.23 16.74 19.47
CA ALA A 70 -6.77 15.36 19.36
C ALA A 70 -6.36 15.14 17.90
N GLY A 71 -5.09 15.38 17.61
CA GLY A 71 -4.53 15.29 16.26
C GLY A 71 -4.75 13.90 15.69
N CYS A 72 -5.56 13.79 14.63
CA CYS A 72 -5.69 12.56 13.88
C CYS A 72 -4.54 12.50 12.87
N LYS A 73 -3.71 11.47 13.00
CA LYS A 73 -2.57 11.21 12.11
C LYS A 73 -2.70 9.77 11.60
N ILE A 74 -2.70 9.61 10.29
CA ILE A 74 -2.73 8.30 9.63
C ILE A 74 -1.37 8.08 8.98
N THR A 75 -0.73 6.98 9.36
CA THR A 75 0.56 6.53 8.83
C THR A 75 0.34 5.43 7.78
N PHE A 76 1.01 5.56 6.65
CA PHE A 76 1.13 4.53 5.61
C PHE A 76 2.57 4.05 5.58
N HIS A 77 2.78 2.76 5.87
CA HIS A 77 4.05 2.09 5.66
C HIS A 77 4.01 1.41 4.29
N ILE A 78 4.80 1.91 3.35
CA ILE A 78 4.87 1.38 1.99
C ILE A 78 6.16 0.57 1.87
N ALA A 79 6.01 -0.76 1.77
CA ALA A 79 7.14 -1.66 1.64
C ALA A 79 7.83 -1.54 0.27
N SER A 80 9.13 -1.86 0.25
CA SER A 80 9.91 -1.96 -0.98
C SER A 80 9.58 -3.23 -1.77
N SER A 81 9.54 -3.11 -3.11
CA SER A 81 9.48 -4.24 -4.05
C SER A 81 10.84 -4.70 -4.57
N ALA A 82 11.94 -4.07 -4.15
CA ALA A 82 13.25 -4.40 -4.66
C ALA A 82 13.56 -5.88 -4.38
N VAL A 83 13.67 -6.67 -5.45
CA VAL A 83 14.14 -8.05 -5.37
C VAL A 83 15.59 -7.96 -4.91
N ARG A 84 15.84 -8.27 -3.63
CA ARG A 84 17.21 -8.44 -3.13
C ARG A 84 17.87 -9.46 -4.06
N ALA A 85 18.83 -9.02 -4.87
CA ALA A 85 19.56 -9.84 -5.86
C ALA A 85 20.51 -10.85 -5.19
N GLY A 86 20.05 -11.56 -4.15
CA GLY A 86 20.87 -12.41 -3.28
C GLY A 86 20.26 -13.77 -2.96
N LEU A 87 19.14 -14.19 -3.57
CA LEU A 87 18.49 -15.48 -3.29
C LEU A 87 18.15 -16.33 -4.53
N ALA A 88 18.88 -16.17 -5.64
CA ALA A 88 18.66 -17.03 -6.80
C ALA A 88 19.96 -17.41 -7.50
N MET A 89 20.90 -18.05 -6.79
CA MET A 89 21.98 -18.81 -7.41
C MET A 89 22.39 -20.00 -6.54
N SER A 90 21.67 -21.11 -6.67
CA SER A 90 22.14 -22.46 -6.31
C SER A 90 21.11 -23.46 -6.87
N ALA A 91 21.38 -24.59 -7.52
CA ALA A 91 22.52 -25.25 -8.17
C ALA A 91 21.84 -26.57 -8.69
N VAL A 92 21.92 -27.06 -9.93
CA VAL A 92 22.99 -27.83 -10.60
C VAL A 92 22.30 -28.56 -11.78
N VAL A 93 23.03 -28.70 -12.87
CA VAL A 93 22.69 -29.43 -14.11
C VAL A 93 22.89 -30.96 -13.95
N GLY A 94 22.01 -31.77 -14.56
CA GLY A 94 22.23 -33.20 -14.87
C GLY A 94 21.17 -34.14 -14.27
N VAL A 95 20.66 -35.20 -14.91
CA VAL A 95 20.99 -35.94 -16.13
C VAL A 95 19.68 -36.55 -16.65
N ILE A 96 19.35 -36.38 -17.93
CA ILE A 96 18.30 -37.17 -18.59
C ILE A 96 18.96 -38.52 -18.95
N ALA A 97 18.85 -39.51 -18.07
CA ALA A 97 19.20 -40.87 -18.44
C ALA A 97 18.00 -41.47 -19.20
N SER A 98 18.05 -41.40 -20.53
CA SER A 98 17.15 -42.10 -21.44
C SER A 98 17.25 -43.61 -21.20
N LEU A 99 16.30 -44.20 -20.49
CA LEU A 99 16.08 -45.64 -20.53
C LEU A 99 15.10 -45.96 -21.66
N LEU A 100 15.63 -45.91 -22.88
CA LEU A 100 15.17 -46.80 -23.95
C LEU A 100 15.58 -48.22 -23.55
N GLN A 101 14.67 -48.94 -22.87
CA GLN A 101 14.75 -50.39 -22.81
C GLN A 101 13.94 -50.92 -23.99
N PHE A 102 14.61 -51.05 -25.15
CA PHE A 102 14.21 -52.03 -26.15
C PHE A 102 14.66 -53.40 -25.64
N ALA A 103 13.71 -54.24 -25.25
CA ALA A 103 13.79 -55.70 -25.32
C ALA A 103 12.37 -56.26 -25.16
#